data_AF-K9WJQ1-F1
#
_entry.id   AF-K9WJQ1-F1
#
_cell.length_a   1.000
_cell.length_b   1.000
_cell.length_c   1.000
_cell.angle_alpha   90.00
_cell.angle_beta   90.00
_cell.angle_gamma   90.00
#
_symmetry.space_group_name_H-M   'P 1'
#
loop_
_entity.id
_entity.type
_entity.pdbx_description
1 polymer ?
#
loop_
_entity_poly.entity_id
_entity_poly.type
_entity_poly.pdbx_seq_one_letter_code
_entity_poly.pdbx_strand_id
1 'polypeptide(L)' 'MKLFIIVLGLGIYGYGAWKFWKGFERTNFSRSLPNRITLSLLWPALIIANKSYRRNFTKALKG' A
#
# COMPACT_ATOMS: atom_id res chain seq x y z
N MET A 1 21.46 14.57 -8.11
CA MET A 1 21.37 13.23 -7.49
C MET A 1 20.29 13.12 -6.41
N LYS A 2 20.24 14.00 -5.38
CA LYS A 2 19.25 13.91 -4.28
C LYS A 2 17.78 14.02 -4.73
N LEU A 3 17.47 14.93 -5.65
CA LEU A 3 16.10 15.14 -6.16
C LEU A 3 15.53 13.89 -6.86
N PHE A 4 16.37 13.19 -7.63
CA PHE A 4 15.97 11.99 -8.36
C PHE A 4 15.53 10.86 -7.41
N ILE A 5 16.27 10.66 -6.31
CA ILE A 5 15.94 9.65 -5.29
C ILE A 5 14.60 9.96 -4.61
N ILE A 6 14.36 11.23 -4.31
CA ILE A 6 13.09 11.68 -3.69
C ILE A 6 11.93 11.43 -4.64
N VAL A 7 12.06 11.83 -5.92
CA VAL A 7 11.03 11.62 -6.94
C VAL A 7 10.76 10.13 -7.15
N LEU A 8 11.79 9.29 -7.19
CA LEU A 8 11.63 7.84 -7.31
C LEU A 8 10.92 7.24 -6.09
N GLY A 9 11.32 7.67 -4.89
CA GLY A 9 10.71 7.23 -3.63
C GLY A 9 9.23 7.61 -3.54
N LEU A 10 8.88 8.84 -3.92
CA LEU A 10 7.49 9.31 -3.98
C LEU A 10 6.69 8.59 -5.07
N GLY A 11 7.32 8.29 -6.21
CA GLY A 11 6.71 7.49 -7.29
C GLY A 11 6.36 6.08 -6.83
N ILE A 12 7.29 5.40 -6.16
CA ILE A 12 7.05 4.07 -5.56
C ILE A 12 5.96 4.16 -4.49
N TYR A 13 6.05 5.15 -3.60
CA TYR A 13 5.05 5.41 -2.55
C TYR A 13 3.63 5.54 -3.12
N GLY A 14 3.46 6.44 -4.09
CA GLY A 14 2.17 6.70 -4.73
C GLY A 14 1.67 5.50 -5.52
N TYR A 15 2.54 4.84 -6.28
CA TYR A 15 2.19 3.65 -7.06
C TYR A 15 1.69 2.50 -6.17
N GLY A 16 2.40 2.21 -5.08
CA GLY A 16 2.02 1.18 -4.10
C GLY A 16 0.68 1.49 -3.44
N ALA A 17 0.48 2.73 -2.99
CA ALA A 17 -0.77 3.17 -2.39
C ALA A 17 -1.95 3.08 -3.37
N TRP A 18 -1.76 3.50 -4.63
CA TRP A 18 -2.79 3.45 -5.67
C TRP A 18 -3.21 2.03 -6.04
N LYS A 19 -2.23 1.14 -6.30
CA LYS A 19 -2.54 -0.27 -6.60
C LYS A 19 -3.21 -0.97 -5.42
N PHE A 20 -2.75 -0.72 -4.19
CA PHE A 20 -3.37 -1.28 -2.99
C PHE A 20 -4.80 -0.76 -2.81
N TRP A 21 -5.05 0.54 -3.02
CA TRP A 21 -6.37 1.14 -2.95
C TRP A 21 -7.35 0.49 -3.93
N LYS A 22 -6.94 0.31 -5.20
CA LYS A 22 -7.75 -0.35 -6.23
C LYS A 22 -8.05 -1.82 -5.91
N GLY A 23 -7.09 -2.53 -5.32
CA GLY A 23 -7.22 -3.94 -4.95
C GLY A 23 -7.78 -4.21 -3.55
N PHE A 24 -8.11 -3.17 -2.78
CA PHE A 24 -8.44 -3.28 -1.36
C PHE A 24 -9.57 -4.27 -1.07
N GLU A 25 -10.53 -4.39 -1.97
CA GLU A 25 -11.71 -5.27 -1.82
C GLU A 25 -11.38 -6.76 -1.83
N ARG A 26 -10.19 -7.11 -2.34
CA ARG A 26 -9.64 -8.47 -2.39
C ARG A 26 -8.84 -8.82 -1.14
N THR A 27 -8.65 -7.86 -0.23
CA THR A 27 -8.00 -8.08 1.05
C THR A 27 -8.98 -8.66 2.06
N ASN A 28 -8.45 -9.23 3.14
CA ASN A 28 -9.25 -9.69 4.27
C ASN A 28 -9.50 -8.58 5.31
N PHE A 29 -9.22 -7.32 4.98
CA PHE A 29 -9.46 -6.20 5.90
C PHE A 29 -10.94 -5.82 5.94
N SER A 30 -11.38 -5.25 7.06
CA SER A 30 -12.73 -4.69 7.15
C SER A 30 -12.89 -3.55 6.14
N ARG A 31 -13.96 -3.64 5.34
CA ARG A 31 -14.28 -2.73 4.23
C ARG A 31 -14.85 -1.42 4.75
N SER A 32 -13.99 -0.61 5.36
CA SER A 32 -14.32 0.76 5.78
C SER A 32 -13.43 1.77 5.08
N LEU A 33 -13.97 2.96 4.79
CA LEU A 33 -13.21 4.06 4.21
C LEU A 33 -11.99 4.44 5.07
N PRO A 34 -12.12 4.56 6.41
CA PRO A 34 -10.97 4.85 7.28
C PRO A 34 -9.90 3.76 7.23
N ASN A 35 -10.28 2.48 7.18
CA ASN A 35 -9.32 1.38 7.04
C ASN A 35 -8.59 1.44 5.70
N ARG A 36 -9.32 1.67 4.60
CA ARG A 36 -8.72 1.77 3.27
C ARG A 36 -7.71 2.92 3.22
N ILE A 37 -8.05 4.10 3.74
CA ILE A 37 -7.13 5.25 3.80
C ILE A 37 -5.91 4.94 4.65
N THR A 38 -6.11 4.48 5.89
CA THR A 38 -5.03 4.24 6.85
C THR A 38 -4.06 3.17 6.31
N LEU A 39 -4.60 2.06 5.82
CA LEU A 39 -3.81 0.94 5.31
C LEU A 39 -3.13 1.28 3.98
N SER A 40 -3.74 2.11 3.13
CA SER A 40 -3.08 2.61 1.91
C SER A 40 -1.94 3.58 2.21
N LEU A 41 -2.10 4.51 3.16
CA LEU A 41 -1.06 5.51 3.46
C LEU A 41 0.12 4.92 4.23
N LEU A 42 -0.15 4.00 5.15
CA LEU A 42 0.87 3.37 6.00
C LEU A 42 1.56 2.16 5.33
N TRP A 43 1.31 1.92 4.04
CA TRP A 43 1.79 0.73 3.35
C TRP A 43 3.29 0.45 3.46
N PRO A 44 4.21 1.43 3.39
CA PRO A 44 5.65 1.14 3.42
C PRO A 44 6.06 0.58 4.78
N ALA A 45 5.56 1.19 5.86
CA ALA A 45 5.80 0.73 7.23
C ALA A 45 5.16 -0.63 7.47
N LEU A 46 3.91 -0.83 7.02
CA LEU A 46 3.18 -2.07 7.25
C LEU A 46 3.72 -3.25 6.43
N ILE A 47 4.31 -3.01 5.26
CA ILE A 47 5.06 -4.04 4.52
C ILE A 47 6.25 -4.53 5.34
N ILE A 48 6.96 -3.67 6.04
CA ILE A 48 8.15 -4.07 6.82
C ILE A 48 7.70 -4.74 8.13
N ALA A 49 6.77 -4.10 8.85
CA ALA A 49 6.42 -4.48 10.22
C ALA A 49 5.40 -5.64 10.32
N ASN A 50 4.56 -5.87 9.29
CA ASN A 50 3.40 -6.77 9.45
C ASN A 50 3.29 -7.84 8.34
N LYS A 51 3.49 -9.10 8.72
CA LYS A 51 3.39 -10.26 7.81
C LYS A 51 1.98 -10.47 7.24
N SER A 52 0.93 -10.23 8.03
CA SER A 52 -0.46 -10.33 7.56
C SER A 52 -0.76 -9.23 6.54
N TYR A 53 -0.28 -8.01 6.81
CA TYR A 53 -0.40 -6.91 5.87
C TYR A 53 0.28 -7.23 4.54
N ARG A 54 1.53 -7.71 4.55
CA ARG A 54 2.24 -8.12 3.32
C ARG A 54 1.42 -9.08 2.45
N ARG A 55 0.82 -10.10 3.06
CA ARG A 55 -0.03 -11.07 2.35
C ARG A 55 -1.25 -10.40 1.70
N ASN A 56 -1.93 -9.52 2.42
CA ASN A 56 -3.07 -8.77 1.90
C ASN A 56 -2.65 -7.75 0.83
N PHE A 57 -1.50 -7.11 0.99
CA PHE A 57 -0.93 -6.20 0.00
C PHE A 57 -0.68 -6.92 -1.33
N THR A 58 -0.06 -8.10 -1.29
CA THR A 58 0.12 -8.93 -2.49
C THR A 58 -1.21 -9.34 -3.12
N LYS A 59 -2.25 -9.65 -2.33
CA LYS A 59 -3.59 -9.94 -2.86
C LYS A 59 -4.19 -8.73 -3.60
N ALA A 60 -4.04 -7.53 -3.04
CA ALA A 60 -4.51 -6.30 -3.67
C ALA A 60 -3.74 -5.98 -4.97
N LEU A 61 -2.43 -6.28 -5.03
CA LEU A 61 -1.60 -6.04 -6.21
C LEU A 61 -1.88 -6.97 -7.40
N LYS A 62 -2.27 -8.23 -7.11
CA LYS A 62 -2.58 -9.27 -8.12
C LYS A 62 -3.91 -9.02 -8.86
N GLY A 63 -4.39 -7.78 -8.83
CA GLY A 63 -5.64 -7.38 -9.44
C GLY A 63 -5.58 -6.32 -10.48
#